data_AF-A0A3M1C093-F1
#
_entry.id   AF-A0A3M1C093-F1
#
_cell.length_a   1.000
_cell.length_b   1.000
_cell.length_c   1.000
_cell.angle_alpha   90.00
_cell.angle_beta   90.00
_cell.angle_gamma   90.00
#
_symmetry.space_group_name_H-M   'P 1'
#
loop_
_entity.id
_entity.type
_entity.pdbx_description
1 polymer ?
#
loop_
_entity_poly.entity_id
_entity_poly.type
_entity_poly.pdbx_seq_one_letter_code
_entity_poly.pdbx_strand_id
1 'polypeptide(L)' 'AGPGAEPAAPAPVPSSPAPAPAARSEALSALSNLGYAPAEAAAAVATALGEAPDADTEALIRAALRLLAPKG' A
#
# COMPACT_ATOMS: atom_id res chain seq x y z
N ALA A 1 25.74 15.30 -27.10
CA ALA A 1 25.42 14.18 -26.19
C ALA A 1 25.33 14.74 -24.78
N GLY A 2 24.12 14.95 -24.26
CA GLY A 2 23.91 15.29 -22.85
C GLY A 2 23.58 14.00 -22.09
N PRO A 3 24.09 13.78 -20.87
CA PRO A 3 23.87 12.53 -20.16
C PRO A 3 22.42 12.47 -19.68
N GLY A 4 21.67 11.48 -20.18
CA GLY A 4 20.38 11.10 -19.62
C GLY A 4 20.60 10.45 -18.27
N ALA A 5 20.40 11.23 -17.20
CA ALA A 5 20.29 10.68 -15.86
C ALA A 5 18.84 10.20 -15.67
N GLU A 6 18.58 8.93 -15.99
CA GLU A 6 17.40 8.23 -15.48
C GLU A 6 17.53 8.19 -13.94
N PRO A 7 16.57 8.77 -13.18
CA PRO A 7 16.56 8.57 -11.74
C PRO A 7 16.15 7.12 -11.47
N ALA A 8 17.15 6.31 -11.09
CA ALA A 8 16.94 4.99 -10.52
C ALA A 8 15.91 5.08 -9.39
N ALA A 9 14.78 4.40 -9.57
CA ALA A 9 13.72 4.31 -8.58
C ALA A 9 14.32 3.83 -7.24
N PRO A 10 14.01 4.49 -6.11
CA PRO A 10 14.53 4.06 -4.82
C PRO A 10 13.95 2.68 -4.51
N ALA A 11 14.85 1.71 -4.27
CA ALA A 11 14.46 0.44 -3.69
C ALA A 11 13.88 0.70 -2.29
N PRO A 12 12.72 0.10 -1.92
CA PRO A 12 12.14 0.31 -0.61
C PRO A 12 13.09 -0.25 0.46
N VAL A 13 13.58 0.63 1.32
CA VAL A 13 14.36 0.33 2.53
C VAL A 13 13.43 -0.28 3.60
N PRO A 14 13.94 -1.13 4.51
CA PRO A 14 13.12 -2.11 5.22
C PRO A 14 12.14 -1.44 6.20
N SER A 15 10.89 -1.90 6.11
CA SER A 15 9.76 -1.52 6.95
C SER A 15 10.05 -1.88 8.41
N SER A 16 10.44 -0.89 9.22
CA SER A 16 10.11 -0.98 10.65
C SER A 16 8.59 -0.96 10.77
N PRO A 17 7.99 -1.73 11.71
CA PRO A 17 6.57 -1.70 11.95
C PRO A 17 6.16 -0.26 12.26
N ALA A 18 5.52 0.39 11.29
CA ALA A 18 4.97 1.70 11.49
C ALA A 18 3.79 1.56 12.47
N PRO A 19 3.58 2.51 13.39
CA PRO A 19 2.39 2.47 14.23
C PRO A 19 1.15 2.35 13.34
N ALA A 20 0.17 1.52 13.73
CA ALA A 20 -1.03 1.21 12.94
C ALA A 20 -1.67 2.40 12.18
N PRO A 21 -1.81 3.63 12.75
CA PRO A 21 -2.32 4.77 11.98
C PRO A 21 -1.42 5.20 10.81
N ALA A 22 -0.10 5.07 10.94
CA ALA A 22 0.85 5.32 9.85
C ALA A 22 0.78 4.21 8.79
N ALA A 23 0.67 2.94 9.20
CA ALA A 23 0.55 1.82 8.27
C ALA A 23 -0.69 1.93 7.36
N ARG A 24 -1.82 2.41 7.92
CA ARG A 24 -3.03 2.71 7.13
C ARG A 24 -2.78 3.79 6.08
N SER A 25 -2.18 4.91 6.47
CA SER A 25 -1.98 6.06 5.58
C SER A 25 -1.02 5.71 4.44
N GLU A 26 0.05 4.99 4.75
CA GLU A 26 1.02 4.51 3.76
C GLU A 26 0.39 3.51 2.78
N ALA A 27 -0.45 2.59 3.28
CA ALA A 27 -1.15 1.64 2.43
C ALA A 27 -2.10 2.34 1.43
N LEU A 28 -2.82 3.38 1.87
CA LEU A 28 -3.71 4.16 0.99
C LEU A 28 -2.94 4.90 -0.10
N SER A 29 -1.81 5.52 0.25
CA SER A 29 -0.93 6.18 -0.73
C SER A 29 -0.39 5.19 -1.76
N ALA A 30 0.05 4.01 -1.30
CA ALA A 30 0.52 2.95 -2.19
C ALA A 30 -0.58 2.52 -3.16
N LEU A 31 -1.77 2.18 -2.67
CA LEU A 31 -2.90 1.76 -3.50
C LEU A 31 -3.31 2.84 -4.51
N SER A 32 -3.29 4.12 -4.11
CA SER A 32 -3.54 5.24 -5.02
C SER A 32 -2.49 5.30 -6.14
N ASN A 33 -1.21 5.05 -5.83
CA ASN A 33 -0.14 5.03 -6.82
C ASN A 33 -0.22 3.82 -7.77
N LEU A 34 -0.90 2.74 -7.34
CA LEU A 34 -1.23 1.59 -8.19
C LEU A 34 -2.47 1.84 -9.07
N GLY A 35 -3.17 2.98 -8.89
CA GLY A 35 -4.35 3.34 -9.68
C GLY A 35 -5.68 2.85 -9.11
N TYR A 36 -5.71 2.37 -7.87
CA TYR A 36 -6.98 2.02 -7.22
C TYR A 36 -7.75 3.27 -6.80
N ALA A 37 -9.08 3.23 -6.91
CA ALA A 37 -9.94 4.32 -6.49
C ALA A 37 -9.81 4.55 -4.96
N PRO A 38 -9.72 5.80 -4.48
CA PRO A 38 -9.47 6.09 -3.07
C PRO A 38 -10.56 5.56 -2.14
N ALA A 39 -11.82 5.55 -2.60
CA ALA A 39 -12.95 5.00 -1.83
C ALA A 39 -12.84 3.47 -1.67
N GLU A 40 -12.55 2.76 -2.76
CA GLU A 40 -12.37 1.29 -2.76
C GLU A 40 -11.14 0.90 -1.92
N ALA A 41 -10.02 1.60 -2.10
CA ALA A 41 -8.81 1.40 -1.32
C ALA A 41 -9.05 1.63 0.18
N ALA A 42 -9.76 2.69 0.55
CA ALA A 42 -10.11 2.98 1.94
C ALA A 42 -10.96 1.87 2.57
N ALA A 43 -11.94 1.35 1.83
CA ALA A 43 -12.77 0.24 2.29
C ALA A 43 -11.95 -1.05 2.46
N ALA A 44 -11.13 -1.40 1.48
CA ALA A 44 -10.31 -2.61 1.53
C ALA A 44 -9.27 -2.58 2.66
N VAL A 45 -8.61 -1.44 2.89
CA VAL A 45 -7.66 -1.27 4.00
C VAL A 45 -8.37 -1.30 5.35
N ALA A 46 -9.57 -0.72 5.46
CA ALA A 46 -10.36 -0.79 6.69
C ALA A 46 -10.76 -2.24 7.04
N THR A 47 -11.16 -3.02 6.04
CA THR A 47 -11.44 -4.45 6.21
C THR A 47 -10.18 -5.22 6.62
N ALA A 48 -9.05 -4.98 5.95
CA ALA A 48 -7.78 -5.63 6.27
C ALA A 48 -7.31 -5.32 7.71
N LEU A 49 -7.46 -4.08 8.17
CA LEU A 49 -7.18 -3.69 9.57
C LEU A 49 -8.15 -4.34 10.57
N GLY A 50 -9.40 -4.58 10.17
CA GLY A 50 -10.37 -5.29 11.01
C GLY A 50 -10.02 -6.76 11.20
N GLU A 51 -9.44 -7.40 10.18
CA GLU A 51 -8.97 -8.79 10.24
C GLU A 51 -7.61 -8.92 10.95
N ALA A 52 -6.72 -7.95 10.73
CA ALA A 52 -5.38 -7.93 11.28
C ALA A 52 -5.01 -6.51 11.77
N PRO A 53 -5.37 -6.13 13.01
CA PRO A 53 -5.13 -4.79 13.53
C PRO A 53 -3.65 -4.47 13.72
N ASP A 54 -2.82 -5.50 13.90
CA ASP A 54 -1.36 -5.41 14.03
C ASP A 54 -0.63 -5.64 12.69
N ALA A 55 -1.35 -5.65 11.57
CA ALA A 55 -0.73 -5.84 10.27
C ALA A 55 0.18 -4.65 9.91
N ASP A 56 1.41 -4.98 9.53
CA ASP A 56 2.34 -4.02 8.93
C ASP A 56 1.81 -3.48 7.59
N THR A 57 2.33 -2.33 7.17
CA THR A 57 1.97 -1.66 5.91
C THR A 57 1.94 -2.60 4.72
N GLU A 58 2.97 -3.45 4.58
CA GLU A 58 3.07 -4.39 3.46
C GLU A 58 1.98 -5.47 3.50
N ALA A 59 1.64 -5.96 4.69
CA ALA A 59 0.57 -6.92 4.89
C ALA A 59 -0.80 -6.29 4.59
N LEU A 60 -1.01 -5.03 5.00
CA LEU A 60 -2.22 -4.27 4.69
C LEU A 60 -2.40 -4.04 3.19
N ILE A 61 -1.34 -3.66 2.48
CA ILE A 61 -1.38 -3.48 1.02
C ILE A 61 -1.77 -4.79 0.35
N ARG A 62 -1.10 -5.91 0.67
CA ARG A 62 -1.42 -7.21 0.07
C ARG A 62 -2.84 -7.68 0.39
N ALA A 63 -3.30 -7.50 1.63
CA ALA A 63 -4.66 -7.85 2.03
C ALA A 63 -5.69 -7.00 1.27
N ALA A 64 -5.49 -5.69 1.18
CA ALA A 64 -6.36 -4.80 0.43
C ALA A 64 -6.42 -5.16 -1.06
N LEU A 65 -5.28 -5.45 -1.70
CA LEU A 65 -5.23 -5.89 -3.09
C LEU A 65 -6.02 -7.18 -3.32
N ARG A 66 -5.98 -8.13 -2.39
CA ARG A 66 -6.75 -9.39 -2.46
C ARG A 66 -8.25 -9.17 -2.35
N LEU A 67 -8.68 -8.15 -1.61
CA LEU A 67 -10.09 -7.77 -1.49
C LEU A 67 -10.60 -7.02 -2.73
N LEU A 68 -9.73 -6.22 -3.37
CA LEU A 68 -10.04 -5.44 -4.57
C LEU A 68 -9.94 -6.24 -5.88
N ALA A 69 -9.22 -7.36 -5.87
CA ALA A 69 -9.10 -8.21 -7.04
C ALA A 69 -10.47 -8.80 -7.42
N PRO A 70 -10.88 -8.73 -8.70
CA PRO A 70 -12.11 -9.36 -9.15
C PRO A 70 -12.03 -10.86 -8.88
N LYS A 71 -13.07 -11.40 -8.23
CA LYS A 71 -13.23 -12.84 -8.05
C LYS A 71 -13.65 -13.41 -9.41
N GLY A 72 -12.66 -13.77 -10.22
CA GLY A 72 -12.84 -14.53 -11.46
C GLY A 72 -13.33 -15.94 -11.18
#